data_AF-A0A6J4KK63-F1
#
_entry.id   AF-A0A6J4KK63-F1
#
_cell.length_a   1.000
_cell.length_b   1.000
_cell.length_c   1.000
_cell.angle_alpha   90.00
_cell.angle_beta   90.00
_cell.angle_gamma   90.00
#
_symmetry.space_group_name_H-M   'P 1'
#
loop_
_entity.id
_entity.type
_entity.pdbx_description
1 polymer ?
#
loop_
_entity_poly.entity_id
_entity_poly.type
_entity_poly.pdbx_seq_one_letter_code
_entity_poly.pdbx_strand_id
1 'polypeptide(L)'
;KDTSCNLPFATSSYWNPVIKDGTTEDNQPKRISVYYTGKNDQTKVQPIPDGLQLVGNKDNGRVDYRCGDEPPVTSPPYGCTADEYRIRVHFPECWDHSSREPDSLVRMRGGSCPSSHPYQIPTIRMSVHYENVGGVLEGPLQVSAGGGEFLGADFFHADVFAASQEPDFRDIIKKCVNNVADGAVPPAVCRPGLRPDTTLAPSRPFGTVASGSGTFTFSSPEPDATFECRVSKFGTTPRSFGPCSGDGTHDVSGLRNGAYTFEVRAVEPFSGQEDLTPAAVLGR
;
A
#
# COMPACT_ATOMS: atom_id res chain seq x y z
N LYS A 1 -3.15 6.04 18.83
CA LYS A 1 -3.74 7.13 18.01
C LYS A 1 -4.50 6.46 16.90
N ASP A 2 -5.77 6.83 16.68
CA ASP A 2 -6.60 6.18 15.67
C ASP A 2 -6.26 6.72 14.28
N THR A 3 -6.23 5.86 13.28
CA THR A 3 -5.97 6.20 11.87
C THR A 3 -7.04 5.59 10.98
N SER A 4 -7.36 6.28 9.88
CA SER A 4 -8.19 5.73 8.80
C SER A 4 -7.39 4.93 7.77
N CYS A 5 -6.07 4.85 7.93
CA CYS A 5 -5.21 4.04 7.07
C CYS A 5 -5.43 2.54 7.33
N ASN A 6 -5.34 1.73 6.27
CA ASN A 6 -5.35 0.26 6.39
C ASN A 6 -4.17 -0.27 7.23
N LEU A 7 -3.06 0.47 7.30
CA LEU A 7 -1.93 0.17 8.17
C LEU A 7 -2.11 0.92 9.50
N PRO A 8 -2.33 0.23 10.63
CA PRO A 8 -2.69 0.87 11.90
C PRO A 8 -1.55 1.71 12.50
N PHE A 9 -0.30 1.41 12.15
CA PHE A 9 0.87 2.19 12.55
C PHE A 9 1.09 3.45 11.71
N ALA A 10 0.41 3.61 10.57
CA ALA A 10 0.50 4.81 9.74
C ALA A 10 -0.41 5.90 10.29
N THR A 11 0.16 6.80 11.09
CA THR A 11 -0.60 7.82 11.85
C THR A 11 -0.40 9.26 11.36
N SER A 12 0.38 9.46 10.28
CA SER A 12 0.53 10.76 9.64
C SER A 12 -0.80 11.23 9.04
N SER A 13 -1.03 12.54 9.03
CA SER A 13 -2.25 13.13 8.45
C SER A 13 -1.99 13.57 7.02
N TYR A 14 -3.00 13.39 6.18
CA TYR A 14 -2.96 13.72 4.76
C TYR A 14 -4.17 14.56 4.41
N TRP A 15 -3.96 15.62 3.64
CA TRP A 15 -5.04 16.49 3.18
C TRP A 15 -4.97 16.67 1.65
N ASN A 16 -6.15 16.71 1.03
CA ASN A 16 -6.34 17.10 -0.37
C ASN A 16 -7.64 17.90 -0.51
N PRO A 17 -7.76 18.74 -1.56
CA PRO A 17 -8.99 19.46 -1.82
C PRO A 17 -10.10 18.52 -2.32
N VAL A 18 -11.34 18.94 -2.09
CA VAL A 18 -12.51 18.43 -2.81
C VAL A 18 -12.49 19.03 -4.22
N ILE A 19 -13.05 18.33 -5.20
CA ILE A 19 -13.04 18.79 -6.59
C ILE A 19 -14.45 18.93 -7.15
N LYS A 20 -14.54 19.61 -8.29
CA LYS A 20 -15.65 19.54 -9.25
C LYS A 20 -15.10 19.08 -10.59
N ASP A 21 -15.81 18.18 -11.24
CA ASP A 21 -15.39 17.49 -12.46
C ASP A 21 -16.19 17.93 -13.69
N GLY A 22 -16.47 19.23 -13.77
CA GLY A 22 -17.37 19.81 -14.77
C GLY A 22 -18.84 19.81 -14.35
N THR A 23 -19.17 19.23 -13.19
CA THR A 23 -20.49 19.28 -12.56
C THR A 23 -20.58 20.39 -11.51
N THR A 24 -21.81 20.70 -11.04
CA THR A 24 -22.03 21.63 -9.92
C THR A 24 -21.83 20.98 -8.56
N GLU A 25 -21.84 19.65 -8.51
CA GLU A 25 -21.75 18.85 -7.28
C GLU A 25 -20.30 18.64 -6.86
N ASP A 26 -20.11 18.48 -5.55
CA ASP A 26 -18.80 18.18 -4.98
C ASP A 26 -18.48 16.70 -5.19
N ASN A 27 -17.38 16.40 -5.88
CA ASN A 27 -16.85 15.05 -6.02
C ASN A 27 -15.80 14.83 -4.93
N GLN A 28 -16.20 14.11 -3.87
CA GLN A 28 -15.33 13.76 -2.76
C GLN A 28 -14.39 12.61 -3.12
N PRO A 29 -13.15 12.60 -2.61
CA PRO A 29 -12.23 11.51 -2.86
C PRO A 29 -12.75 10.18 -2.28
N LYS A 30 -12.78 9.13 -3.09
CA LYS A 30 -13.14 7.77 -2.65
C LYS A 30 -12.13 7.18 -1.68
N ARG A 31 -10.85 7.34 -2.01
CA ARG A 31 -9.72 6.82 -1.26
C ARG A 31 -8.47 7.61 -1.55
N ILE A 32 -7.54 7.57 -0.61
CA ILE A 32 -6.19 8.11 -0.76
C ILE A 32 -5.21 6.94 -0.64
N SER A 33 -4.32 6.81 -1.62
CA SER A 33 -3.19 5.88 -1.55
C SER A 33 -1.90 6.68 -1.38
N VAL A 34 -1.21 6.50 -0.26
CA VAL A 34 0.06 7.16 0.03
C VAL A 34 1.20 6.17 -0.20
N TYR A 35 2.16 6.57 -1.02
CA TYR A 35 3.33 5.77 -1.33
C TYR A 35 4.59 6.44 -0.80
N TYR A 36 5.38 5.66 -0.07
CA TYR A 36 6.75 6.02 0.30
C TYR A 36 7.70 5.26 -0.61
N THR A 37 8.56 6.00 -1.30
CA THR A 37 9.51 5.41 -2.27
C THR A 37 10.89 6.03 -2.09
N GLY A 38 11.91 5.29 -2.53
CA GLY A 38 13.29 5.76 -2.51
C GLY A 38 13.75 6.04 -3.93
N LYS A 39 14.49 7.12 -4.13
CA LYS A 39 14.96 7.55 -5.45
C LYS A 39 16.48 7.62 -5.49
N ASN A 40 17.06 7.12 -6.57
CA ASN A 40 18.50 7.00 -6.83
C ASN A 40 19.24 6.19 -5.75
N ASP A 41 19.76 6.86 -4.73
CA ASP A 41 20.60 6.25 -3.68
C ASP A 41 19.80 6.11 -2.39
N GLN A 42 19.10 4.99 -2.25
CA GLN A 42 18.22 4.74 -1.10
C GLN A 42 18.95 4.60 0.23
N THR A 43 20.27 4.38 0.20
CA THR A 43 21.09 4.34 1.42
C THR A 43 21.21 5.71 2.08
N LYS A 44 20.97 6.79 1.33
CA LYS A 44 20.97 8.18 1.82
C LYS A 44 19.62 8.67 2.33
N VAL A 45 18.56 7.90 2.11
CA VAL A 45 17.21 8.28 2.55
C VAL A 45 17.14 8.21 4.07
N GLN A 46 16.92 9.36 4.70
CA GLN A 46 16.80 9.51 6.14
C GLN A 46 15.34 9.37 6.58
N PRO A 47 15.08 8.97 7.84
CA PRO A 47 13.72 8.96 8.39
C PRO A 47 13.07 10.35 8.31
N ILE A 48 11.76 10.38 8.05
CA ILE A 48 10.96 11.60 8.13
C ILE A 48 10.90 12.01 9.60
N PRO A 49 11.33 13.23 9.97
CA PRO A 49 11.29 13.66 11.35
C PRO A 49 9.85 13.94 11.79
N ASP A 50 9.57 13.66 13.06
CA ASP A 50 8.30 13.98 13.69
C ASP A 50 7.94 15.47 13.49
N GLY A 51 6.68 15.72 13.14
CA GLY A 51 6.14 17.06 12.93
C GLY A 51 6.53 17.73 11.62
N LEU A 52 7.27 17.06 10.72
CA LEU A 52 7.55 17.62 9.39
C LEU A 52 6.25 17.86 8.62
N GLN A 53 6.10 19.08 8.14
CA GLN A 53 5.02 19.48 7.27
C GLN A 53 5.52 19.52 5.83
N LEU A 54 4.76 18.92 4.92
CA LEU A 54 5.06 18.95 3.49
C LEU A 54 3.85 19.47 2.75
N VAL A 55 4.08 20.39 1.82
CA VAL A 55 3.08 20.83 0.83
C VAL A 55 3.60 20.41 -0.52
N GLY A 56 2.78 19.73 -1.31
CA GLY A 56 3.10 19.30 -2.65
C GLY A 56 2.20 19.98 -3.67
N ASN A 57 2.78 20.63 -4.67
CA ASN A 57 2.07 21.21 -5.80
C ASN A 57 2.94 21.15 -7.07
N LYS A 58 2.46 21.75 -8.17
CA LYS A 58 3.18 21.76 -9.45
C LYS A 58 4.50 22.56 -9.41
N ASP A 59 4.64 23.51 -8.50
CA ASP A 59 5.75 24.46 -8.44
C ASP A 59 6.91 23.92 -7.58
N ASN A 60 6.60 23.35 -6.41
CA ASN A 60 7.60 22.81 -5.49
C ASN A 60 7.77 21.28 -5.58
N GLY A 61 6.88 20.58 -6.27
CA GLY A 61 6.80 19.13 -6.35
C GLY A 61 6.51 18.66 -7.77
N ARG A 62 5.58 17.71 -7.91
CA ARG A 62 4.98 17.32 -9.20
C ARG A 62 3.52 16.94 -8.99
N VAL A 63 2.64 17.47 -9.82
CA VAL A 63 1.27 16.97 -9.96
C VAL A 63 1.17 16.26 -11.30
N ASP A 64 0.56 15.08 -11.30
CA ASP A 64 0.18 14.39 -12.52
C ASP A 64 -1.16 13.67 -12.33
N TYR A 65 -1.71 13.17 -13.42
CA TYR A 65 -3.04 12.57 -13.46
C TYR A 65 -2.99 11.20 -14.10
N ARG A 66 -3.96 10.33 -13.77
CA ARG A 66 -4.18 9.04 -14.44
C ARG A 66 -5.65 8.79 -14.69
N CYS A 67 -5.99 8.26 -15.85
CA CYS A 67 -7.29 7.66 -16.14
C CYS A 67 -7.21 6.16 -15.88
N GLY A 68 -7.92 5.64 -14.87
CA GLY A 68 -7.84 4.22 -14.50
C GLY A 68 -6.40 3.72 -14.33
N ASP A 69 -6.01 2.74 -15.14
CA ASP A 69 -4.69 2.12 -15.16
C ASP A 69 -3.76 2.65 -16.26
N GLU A 70 -4.19 3.67 -16.99
CA GLU A 70 -3.39 4.30 -18.03
C GLU A 70 -2.10 4.93 -17.48
N PRO A 71 -1.08 5.12 -18.34
CA PRO A 71 0.11 5.87 -17.99
C PRO A 71 -0.24 7.30 -17.53
N PRO A 72 0.62 7.90 -16.68
CA PRO A 72 0.33 9.22 -16.15
C PRO A 72 0.57 10.34 -17.15
N VAL A 73 -0.31 11.34 -17.10
CA VAL A 73 -0.30 12.55 -17.92
C VAL A 73 -0.15 13.80 -17.05
N THR A 74 0.28 14.92 -17.63
CA THR A 74 0.60 16.15 -16.87
C THR A 74 -0.54 17.18 -16.85
N SER A 75 -1.65 16.90 -17.52
CA SER A 75 -2.87 17.70 -17.51
C SER A 75 -4.05 16.82 -17.08
N PRO A 76 -5.16 17.41 -16.60
CA PRO A 76 -6.37 16.63 -16.32
C PRO A 76 -6.74 15.73 -17.52
N PRO A 77 -7.09 14.45 -17.28
CA PRO A 77 -7.28 13.47 -18.34
C PRO A 77 -8.69 13.60 -18.91
N TYR A 78 -8.99 14.74 -19.57
CA TYR A 78 -10.29 14.98 -20.18
C TYR A 78 -10.61 13.90 -21.22
N GLY A 79 -11.86 13.43 -21.23
CA GLY A 79 -12.29 12.28 -22.02
C GLY A 79 -11.98 10.93 -21.39
N CYS A 80 -11.42 10.88 -20.17
CA CYS A 80 -11.27 9.63 -19.42
C CYS A 80 -12.63 8.95 -19.23
N THR A 81 -12.74 7.68 -19.60
CA THR A 81 -13.96 6.86 -19.47
C THR A 81 -13.85 5.72 -18.46
N ALA A 82 -12.72 5.63 -17.75
CA ALA A 82 -12.55 4.68 -16.66
C ALA A 82 -13.44 5.05 -15.47
N ASP A 83 -13.81 4.07 -14.64
CA ASP A 83 -14.63 4.27 -13.43
C ASP A 83 -14.03 5.28 -12.43
N GLU A 84 -12.71 5.36 -12.39
CA GLU A 84 -11.96 6.29 -11.54
C GLU A 84 -10.83 6.95 -12.31
N TYR A 85 -10.54 8.20 -11.97
CA TYR A 85 -9.29 8.87 -12.30
C TYR A 85 -8.58 9.32 -11.02
N ARG A 86 -7.29 9.62 -11.15
CA ARG A 86 -6.42 9.91 -10.01
C ARG A 86 -5.69 11.22 -10.22
N ILE A 87 -5.62 12.04 -9.17
CA ILE A 87 -4.71 13.18 -9.08
C ILE A 87 -3.59 12.77 -8.14
N ARG A 88 -2.35 12.86 -8.62
CA ARG A 88 -1.17 12.35 -7.91
C ARG A 88 -0.21 13.48 -7.62
N VAL A 89 0.02 13.72 -6.33
CA VAL A 89 0.95 14.73 -5.83
C VAL A 89 2.21 14.06 -5.34
N HIS A 90 3.34 14.47 -5.89
CA HIS A 90 4.67 14.09 -5.45
C HIS A 90 5.26 15.26 -4.66
N PHE A 91 5.57 15.00 -3.40
CA PHE A 91 6.08 15.99 -2.46
C PHE A 91 7.58 16.22 -2.65
N PRO A 92 8.09 17.41 -2.28
CA PRO A 92 9.52 17.65 -2.20
C PRO A 92 10.19 16.69 -1.21
N GLU A 93 11.38 16.20 -1.59
CA GLU A 93 12.07 15.12 -0.88
C GLU A 93 13.48 15.48 -0.39
N CYS A 94 13.90 16.74 -0.55
CA CYS A 94 15.19 17.25 -0.09
C CYS A 94 14.99 18.34 0.95
N TRP A 95 15.57 18.15 2.13
CA TRP A 95 15.37 18.96 3.32
C TRP A 95 16.70 19.62 3.74
N ASP A 96 16.64 20.84 4.28
CA ASP A 96 17.81 21.58 4.74
C ASP A 96 18.03 21.53 6.26
N HIS A 97 17.13 20.89 7.01
CA HIS A 97 17.09 20.82 8.47
C HIS A 97 16.81 22.14 9.21
N SER A 98 16.51 23.23 8.51
CA SER A 98 16.32 24.55 9.12
C SER A 98 15.04 24.65 9.94
N SER A 99 13.95 24.03 9.47
CA SER A 99 12.64 24.05 10.12
C SER A 99 11.89 22.73 9.91
N ARG A 100 10.67 22.64 10.44
CA ARG A 100 9.70 21.57 10.14
C ARG A 100 8.60 22.04 9.20
N GLU A 101 8.74 23.24 8.67
CA GLU A 101 7.75 23.88 7.81
C GLU A 101 8.01 23.54 6.33
N PRO A 102 6.99 23.65 5.46
CA PRO A 102 7.11 23.23 4.06
C PRO A 102 8.16 24.00 3.25
N ASP A 103 8.53 25.20 3.67
CA ASP A 103 9.53 26.06 3.01
C ASP A 103 10.97 25.55 3.14
N SER A 104 11.23 24.67 4.11
CA SER A 104 12.52 23.99 4.30
C SER A 104 12.77 22.82 3.34
N LEU A 105 11.82 22.54 2.44
CA LEU A 105 11.84 21.40 1.53
C LEU A 105 11.84 21.83 0.07
N VAL A 106 12.67 21.17 -0.73
CA VAL A 106 12.71 21.32 -2.18
C VAL A 106 12.69 19.98 -2.88
N ARG A 107 12.25 20.00 -4.13
CA ARG A 107 12.27 18.82 -4.98
C ARG A 107 13.68 18.47 -5.45
N MET A 108 13.99 17.19 -5.46
CA MET A 108 15.21 16.64 -6.05
C MET A 108 15.26 16.88 -7.57
N ARG A 109 16.37 17.44 -8.07
CA ARG A 109 16.65 17.64 -9.50
C ARG A 109 17.92 16.89 -9.90
N GLY A 110 17.92 16.27 -11.09
CA GLY A 110 19.13 15.58 -11.60
C GLY A 110 19.54 14.33 -10.79
N GLY A 111 18.64 13.78 -10.00
CA GLY A 111 18.86 12.53 -9.27
C GLY A 111 19.61 12.64 -7.94
N SER A 112 19.85 13.85 -7.43
CA SER A 112 20.40 14.06 -6.10
C SER A 112 19.84 15.33 -5.47
N CYS A 113 19.87 15.38 -4.14
CA CYS A 113 19.48 16.57 -3.42
C CYS A 113 20.49 17.70 -3.62
N PRO A 114 20.04 18.94 -3.82
CA PRO A 114 20.95 20.07 -4.00
C PRO A 114 21.74 20.34 -2.71
N SER A 115 22.90 20.98 -2.84
CA SER A 115 23.75 21.31 -1.69
C SER A 115 23.07 22.21 -0.66
N SER A 116 22.07 23.01 -1.06
CA SER A 116 21.25 23.82 -0.15
C SER A 116 20.30 22.98 0.71
N HIS A 117 19.93 21.78 0.28
CA HIS A 117 18.98 20.89 0.97
C HIS A 117 19.51 19.44 0.93
N PRO A 118 20.65 19.15 1.57
CA PRO A 118 21.40 17.93 1.30
C PRO A 118 20.78 16.65 1.87
N TYR A 119 19.73 16.76 2.68
CA TYR A 119 19.15 15.64 3.40
C TYR A 119 17.95 15.07 2.64
N GLN A 120 18.11 13.85 2.12
CA GLN A 120 17.04 13.16 1.41
C GLN A 120 16.10 12.47 2.39
N ILE A 121 14.79 12.70 2.24
CA ILE A 121 13.73 11.91 2.88
C ILE A 121 13.08 10.97 1.84
N PRO A 122 12.25 9.99 2.24
CA PRO A 122 11.50 9.20 1.27
C PRO A 122 10.68 10.12 0.37
N THR A 123 10.64 9.82 -0.92
CA THR A 123 9.70 10.46 -1.83
C THR A 123 8.29 10.01 -1.46
N ILE A 124 7.50 10.95 -0.97
CA ILE A 124 6.08 10.73 -0.69
C ILE A 124 5.28 11.06 -1.94
N ARG A 125 4.46 10.12 -2.39
CA ARG A 125 3.46 10.34 -3.44
C ARG A 125 2.08 10.03 -2.89
N MET A 126 1.22 11.03 -2.86
CA MET A 126 -0.18 10.85 -2.56
C MET A 126 -0.97 10.71 -3.86
N SER A 127 -1.76 9.65 -3.98
CA SER A 127 -2.66 9.39 -5.10
C SER A 127 -4.08 9.48 -4.59
N VAL A 128 -4.79 10.54 -4.99
CA VAL A 128 -6.19 10.78 -4.62
C VAL A 128 -7.08 10.21 -5.72
N HIS A 129 -8.02 9.35 -5.33
CA HIS A 129 -8.91 8.65 -6.26
C HIS A 129 -10.28 9.32 -6.25
N TYR A 130 -10.76 9.72 -7.42
CA TYR A 130 -12.08 10.30 -7.62
C TYR A 130 -12.90 9.39 -8.54
N GLU A 131 -14.20 9.31 -8.28
CA GLU A 131 -15.13 8.70 -9.24
C GLU A 131 -15.20 9.53 -10.51
N ASN A 132 -15.42 8.85 -11.62
CA ASN A 132 -15.79 9.49 -12.86
C ASN A 132 -17.33 9.65 -12.90
N VAL A 133 -17.83 10.72 -12.28
CA VAL A 133 -19.27 10.99 -12.21
C VAL A 133 -19.78 11.28 -13.63
N GLY A 134 -20.73 10.47 -14.12
CA GLY A 134 -21.22 10.56 -15.50
C GLY A 134 -20.47 9.70 -16.52
N GLY A 135 -19.43 8.96 -16.10
CA GLY A 135 -18.71 7.98 -16.93
C GLY A 135 -17.74 8.58 -17.95
N VAL A 136 -17.64 9.91 -18.02
CA VAL A 136 -16.62 10.62 -18.79
C VAL A 136 -16.24 11.95 -18.12
N LEU A 137 -14.93 12.21 -17.99
CA LEU A 137 -14.45 13.49 -17.45
C LEU A 137 -14.48 14.57 -18.53
N GLU A 138 -15.56 15.33 -18.63
CA GLU A 138 -15.80 16.29 -19.73
C GLU A 138 -15.23 17.69 -19.50
N GLY A 139 -15.41 18.25 -18.30
CA GLY A 139 -15.39 19.71 -18.09
C GLY A 139 -14.50 20.13 -16.95
N PRO A 140 -14.06 21.40 -16.92
CA PRO A 140 -12.80 21.77 -16.29
C PRO A 140 -12.76 21.29 -14.85
N LEU A 141 -11.71 20.56 -14.52
CA LEU A 141 -11.49 20.15 -13.15
C LEU A 141 -11.24 21.41 -12.31
N GLN A 142 -12.08 21.61 -11.30
CA GLN A 142 -11.91 22.65 -10.31
C GLN A 142 -11.63 22.04 -8.94
N VAL A 143 -10.94 22.79 -8.10
CA VAL A 143 -10.47 22.34 -6.78
C VAL A 143 -10.88 23.37 -5.74
N SER A 144 -11.31 22.91 -4.57
CA SER A 144 -11.71 23.79 -3.48
C SER A 144 -10.53 24.68 -3.05
N ALA A 145 -10.73 25.99 -3.03
CA ALA A 145 -9.71 26.99 -2.72
C ALA A 145 -9.96 27.77 -1.42
N GLY A 146 -10.97 27.36 -0.64
CA GLY A 146 -11.38 28.03 0.60
C GLY A 146 -12.52 29.02 0.38
N GLY A 147 -13.23 29.40 1.44
CA GLY A 147 -14.34 30.36 1.37
C GLY A 147 -15.51 29.96 0.44
N GLY A 148 -15.62 28.68 0.08
CA GLY A 148 -16.58 28.18 -0.92
C GLY A 148 -16.15 28.38 -2.38
N GLU A 149 -14.94 28.90 -2.62
CA GLU A 149 -14.40 29.11 -3.97
C GLU A 149 -13.83 27.82 -4.55
N PHE A 150 -13.96 27.68 -5.88
CA PHE A 150 -13.36 26.60 -6.67
C PHE A 150 -12.52 27.19 -7.79
N LEU A 151 -11.22 26.89 -7.79
CA LEU A 151 -10.25 27.36 -8.78
C LEU A 151 -9.88 26.22 -9.75
N GLY A 152 -9.21 26.54 -10.85
CA GLY A 152 -8.79 25.52 -11.82
C GLY A 152 -7.80 24.51 -11.25
N ALA A 153 -7.66 23.38 -11.93
CA ALA A 153 -6.78 22.25 -11.57
C ALA A 153 -5.33 22.64 -11.20
N ASP A 154 -4.82 23.73 -11.75
CA ASP A 154 -3.47 24.24 -11.45
C ASP A 154 -3.29 24.71 -10.00
N PHE A 155 -4.38 24.95 -9.27
CA PHE A 155 -4.38 25.28 -7.84
C PHE A 155 -4.30 24.03 -6.94
N PHE A 156 -4.31 22.82 -7.51
CA PHE A 156 -4.27 21.59 -6.74
C PHE A 156 -2.96 21.50 -5.95
N HIS A 157 -3.11 21.30 -4.64
CA HIS A 157 -2.03 20.94 -3.75
C HIS A 157 -2.51 19.85 -2.78
N ALA A 158 -1.57 19.28 -2.07
CA ALA A 158 -1.83 18.35 -0.99
C ALA A 158 -0.84 18.58 0.13
N ASP A 159 -1.24 18.15 1.33
CA ASP A 159 -0.45 18.34 2.53
C ASP A 159 -0.19 17.01 3.24
N VAL A 160 0.98 16.92 3.86
CA VAL A 160 1.35 15.85 4.77
C VAL A 160 1.81 16.47 6.08
N PHE A 161 1.24 16.00 7.18
CA PHE A 161 1.72 16.27 8.52
C PHE A 161 2.27 14.97 9.09
N ALA A 162 3.61 14.88 9.16
CA ALA A 162 4.29 13.70 9.65
C ALA A 162 4.05 13.53 11.16
N ALA A 163 3.32 12.47 11.51
CA ALA A 163 3.13 12.11 12.91
C ALA A 163 4.42 11.52 13.50
N SER A 164 4.39 11.27 14.81
CA SER A 164 5.45 10.48 15.45
C SER A 164 5.54 9.10 14.82
N GLN A 165 6.74 8.79 14.32
CA GLN A 165 6.97 7.57 13.56
C GLN A 165 7.16 6.38 14.51
N GLU A 166 6.10 5.59 14.69
CA GLU A 166 6.11 4.32 15.44
C GLU A 166 7.20 3.36 14.92
N PRO A 167 7.71 2.43 15.75
CA PRO A 167 8.74 1.47 15.33
C PRO A 167 8.39 0.73 14.04
N ASP A 168 7.16 0.24 13.91
CA ASP A 168 6.68 -0.49 12.73
C ASP A 168 6.73 0.36 11.46
N PHE A 169 6.43 1.67 11.56
CA PHE A 169 6.56 2.58 10.42
C PHE A 169 8.03 2.74 10.02
N ARG A 170 8.94 2.86 10.98
CA ARG A 170 10.37 2.99 10.67
C ARG A 170 10.92 1.71 10.05
N ASP A 171 10.47 0.55 10.52
CA ASP A 171 10.88 -0.75 9.99
C ASP A 171 10.39 -0.97 8.55
N ILE A 172 9.13 -0.59 8.26
CA ILE A 172 8.63 -0.69 6.88
C ILE A 172 9.35 0.28 5.93
N ILE A 173 9.69 1.50 6.36
CA ILE A 173 10.50 2.42 5.55
C ILE A 173 11.88 1.82 5.29
N LYS A 174 12.54 1.29 6.32
CA LYS A 174 13.85 0.64 6.14
C LYS A 174 13.78 -0.52 5.15
N LYS A 175 12.77 -1.38 5.27
CA LYS A 175 12.58 -2.56 4.44
C LYS A 175 12.19 -2.22 3.00
N CYS A 176 11.27 -1.29 2.82
CA CYS A 176 10.60 -1.03 1.55
C CYS A 176 11.13 0.18 0.79
N VAL A 177 11.89 1.05 1.46
CA VAL A 177 12.52 2.24 0.87
C VAL A 177 14.02 2.10 0.90
N ASN A 178 14.65 1.96 2.07
CA ASN A 178 16.12 1.97 2.17
C ASN A 178 16.79 0.74 1.55
N ASN A 179 16.16 -0.42 1.67
CA ASN A 179 16.70 -1.71 1.20
C ASN A 179 16.19 -2.13 -0.20
N VAL A 180 15.58 -1.20 -0.95
CA VAL A 180 15.08 -1.45 -2.31
C VAL A 180 15.76 -0.49 -3.28
N ALA A 181 16.56 -1.03 -4.20
CA ALA A 181 17.23 -0.23 -5.22
C ALA A 181 16.24 0.49 -6.15
N ASP A 182 16.63 1.64 -6.71
CA ASP A 182 15.75 2.39 -7.62
C ASP A 182 15.36 1.55 -8.84
N GLY A 183 14.08 1.58 -9.20
CA GLY A 183 13.53 0.77 -10.30
C GLY A 183 13.47 -0.74 -10.05
N ALA A 184 13.95 -1.25 -8.91
CA ALA A 184 13.76 -2.65 -8.54
C ALA A 184 12.30 -2.92 -8.18
N VAL A 185 11.86 -4.16 -8.39
CA VAL A 185 10.56 -4.62 -7.89
C VAL A 185 10.66 -4.75 -6.36
N PRO A 186 9.87 -3.98 -5.58
CA PRO A 186 9.90 -4.10 -4.12
C PRO A 186 9.38 -5.47 -3.67
N PRO A 187 9.74 -5.95 -2.47
CA PRO A 187 9.13 -7.12 -1.87
C PRO A 187 7.59 -7.03 -1.85
N ALA A 188 6.88 -8.17 -1.87
CA ALA A 188 5.40 -8.19 -1.88
C ALA A 188 4.77 -7.40 -0.71
N VAL A 189 5.34 -7.53 0.48
CA VAL A 189 4.98 -6.74 1.67
C VAL A 189 5.01 -5.21 1.48
N CYS A 190 5.79 -4.72 0.52
CA CYS A 190 5.94 -3.30 0.20
C CYS A 190 4.99 -2.81 -0.90
N ARG A 191 4.16 -3.71 -1.44
CA ARG A 191 3.31 -3.48 -2.59
C ARG A 191 1.85 -3.59 -2.15
N PRO A 192 1.15 -2.45 -1.96
CA PRO A 192 -0.25 -2.46 -1.59
C PRO A 192 -1.09 -3.26 -2.59
N GLY A 193 -1.97 -4.14 -2.10
CA GLY A 193 -2.87 -4.95 -2.92
C GLY A 193 -2.29 -6.25 -3.49
N LEU A 194 -1.04 -6.60 -3.18
CA LEU A 194 -0.56 -7.97 -3.38
C LEU A 194 -0.89 -8.79 -2.15
N ARG A 195 -1.77 -9.78 -2.34
CA ARG A 195 -2.05 -10.80 -1.34
C ARG A 195 -0.92 -11.82 -1.38
N PRO A 196 -0.57 -12.42 -0.23
CA PRO A 196 0.47 -13.44 -0.20
C PRO A 196 -0.01 -14.69 -0.95
N ASP A 197 0.94 -15.43 -1.51
CA ASP A 197 0.67 -16.74 -2.13
C ASP A 197 1.11 -17.85 -1.17
N THR A 198 0.34 -18.95 -1.12
CA THR A 198 0.68 -20.11 -0.28
C THR A 198 1.02 -21.32 -1.12
N THR A 199 2.12 -21.99 -0.80
CA THR A 199 2.54 -23.23 -1.47
C THR A 199 2.69 -24.37 -0.47
N LEU A 200 2.05 -25.50 -0.74
CA LEU A 200 2.24 -26.76 -0.02
C LEU A 200 3.47 -27.51 -0.53
N ALA A 201 4.33 -27.97 0.38
CA ALA A 201 5.48 -28.78 0.00
C ALA A 201 5.06 -30.14 -0.60
N PRO A 202 5.86 -30.73 -1.51
CA PRO A 202 5.55 -32.03 -2.10
C PRO A 202 5.47 -33.17 -1.08
N SER A 203 6.34 -33.15 -0.08
CA SER A 203 6.38 -34.12 1.02
C SER A 203 5.32 -33.78 2.06
N ARG A 204 4.10 -34.27 1.86
CA ARG A 204 2.95 -34.07 2.76
C ARG A 204 2.03 -35.29 2.75
N PRO A 205 1.15 -35.46 3.76
CA PRO A 205 0.04 -36.39 3.69
C PRO A 205 -0.91 -36.03 2.53
N PHE A 206 -1.12 -36.97 1.61
CA PHE A 206 -2.11 -36.84 0.53
C PHE A 206 -2.63 -38.23 0.13
N GLY A 207 -3.85 -38.30 -0.42
CA GLY A 207 -4.43 -39.58 -0.81
C GLY A 207 -4.68 -40.49 0.41
N THR A 208 -4.52 -41.80 0.26
CA THR A 208 -4.73 -42.75 1.36
C THR A 208 -3.52 -42.82 2.28
N VAL A 209 -3.72 -42.48 3.55
CA VAL A 209 -2.69 -42.51 4.60
C VAL A 209 -3.03 -43.54 5.68
N ALA A 210 -2.03 -44.34 6.09
CA ALA A 210 -2.24 -45.41 7.07
C ALA A 210 -2.36 -44.91 8.51
N SER A 211 -1.92 -43.68 8.78
CA SER A 211 -1.96 -43.03 10.09
C SER A 211 -3.01 -41.93 10.14
N GLY A 212 -3.74 -41.82 11.26
CA GLY A 212 -4.60 -40.67 11.58
C GLY A 212 -3.81 -39.41 11.99
N SER A 213 -2.55 -39.31 11.57
CA SER A 213 -1.60 -38.25 11.91
C SER A 213 -0.67 -37.96 10.75
N GLY A 214 -0.17 -36.73 10.67
CA GLY A 214 0.79 -36.30 9.67
C GLY A 214 1.20 -34.84 9.84
N THR A 215 2.27 -34.46 9.15
CA THR A 215 2.83 -33.10 9.17
C THR A 215 2.72 -32.49 7.79
N PHE A 216 2.16 -31.29 7.71
CA PHE A 216 2.14 -30.47 6.50
C PHE A 216 3.23 -29.43 6.59
N THR A 217 4.02 -29.30 5.54
CA THR A 217 4.96 -28.19 5.38
C THR A 217 4.51 -27.30 4.25
N PHE A 218 4.66 -26.00 4.43
CA PHE A 218 4.21 -24.98 3.50
C PHE A 218 5.14 -23.78 3.57
N SER A 219 5.06 -22.96 2.53
CA SER A 219 5.85 -21.76 2.41
C SER A 219 5.05 -20.70 1.67
N SER A 220 5.52 -19.47 1.80
CA SER A 220 5.07 -18.35 1.02
C SER A 220 6.32 -17.64 0.49
N PRO A 221 6.27 -17.02 -0.70
CA PRO A 221 7.35 -16.17 -1.20
C PRO A 221 7.51 -14.89 -0.36
N GLU A 222 6.58 -14.60 0.55
CA GLU A 222 6.66 -13.54 1.54
C GLU A 222 7.44 -14.02 2.78
N PRO A 223 8.65 -13.48 3.06
CA PRO A 223 9.51 -13.99 4.13
C PRO A 223 8.96 -13.79 5.55
N ASP A 224 8.02 -12.84 5.72
CA ASP A 224 7.41 -12.53 7.02
C ASP A 224 5.91 -12.88 7.06
N ALA A 225 5.40 -13.64 6.08
CA ALA A 225 4.01 -14.08 6.15
C ALA A 225 3.79 -14.95 7.39
N THR A 226 2.69 -14.68 8.08
CA THR A 226 2.13 -15.62 9.06
C THR A 226 1.20 -16.60 8.34
N PHE A 227 0.84 -17.71 8.98
CA PHE A 227 0.00 -18.72 8.35
C PHE A 227 -1.18 -19.09 9.22
N GLU A 228 -2.33 -19.23 8.56
CA GLU A 228 -3.53 -19.80 9.16
C GLU A 228 -3.87 -21.12 8.48
N CYS A 229 -4.24 -22.11 9.30
CA CYS A 229 -4.51 -23.47 8.93
C CYS A 229 -5.94 -23.86 9.31
N ARG A 230 -6.55 -24.76 8.53
CA ARG A 230 -7.75 -25.50 8.95
C ARG A 230 -7.75 -26.92 8.41
N VAL A 231 -8.39 -27.81 9.18
CA VAL A 231 -8.65 -29.19 8.79
C VAL A 231 -10.14 -29.44 8.86
N SER A 232 -10.72 -29.87 7.75
CA SER A 232 -12.16 -30.07 7.60
C SER A 232 -12.46 -31.51 7.16
N LYS A 233 -13.44 -32.15 7.79
CA LYS A 233 -13.90 -33.47 7.35
C LYS A 233 -14.70 -33.31 6.06
N PHE A 234 -14.47 -34.17 5.08
CA PHE A 234 -15.20 -34.11 3.80
C PHE A 234 -16.71 -34.20 4.02
N GLY A 235 -17.46 -33.35 3.32
CA GLY A 235 -18.92 -33.26 3.45
C GLY A 235 -19.41 -32.49 4.69
N THR A 236 -18.51 -31.82 5.42
CA THR A 236 -18.88 -30.92 6.53
C THR A 236 -18.55 -29.48 6.18
N THR A 237 -19.26 -28.52 6.80
CA THR A 237 -18.92 -27.10 6.67
C THR A 237 -17.51 -26.86 7.21
N PRO A 238 -16.60 -26.27 6.42
CA PRO A 238 -15.26 -25.96 6.88
C PRO A 238 -15.28 -25.06 8.11
N ARG A 239 -14.37 -25.32 9.05
CA ARG A 239 -14.18 -24.44 10.20
C ARG A 239 -13.53 -23.13 9.76
N SER A 240 -13.60 -22.12 10.63
CA SER A 240 -12.79 -20.91 10.48
C SER A 240 -11.30 -21.29 10.45
N PHE A 241 -10.53 -20.50 9.70
CA PHE A 241 -9.08 -20.55 9.79
C PHE A 241 -8.64 -20.21 11.22
N GLY A 242 -7.58 -20.87 11.67
CA GLY A 242 -6.94 -20.61 12.96
C GLY A 242 -5.43 -20.69 12.82
N PRO A 243 -4.66 -20.42 13.88
CA PRO A 243 -3.21 -20.46 13.80
C PRO A 243 -2.70 -21.86 13.42
N CYS A 244 -1.66 -21.91 12.57
CA CYS A 244 -0.91 -23.14 12.34
C CYS A 244 -0.09 -23.54 13.60
N SER A 245 0.43 -24.78 13.66
CA SER A 245 1.17 -25.24 14.85
C SER A 245 2.63 -24.81 14.87
N GLY A 246 3.16 -24.28 13.77
CA GLY A 246 4.45 -23.60 13.72
C GLY A 246 4.65 -22.80 12.44
N ASP A 247 5.81 -22.16 12.33
CA ASP A 247 6.18 -21.34 11.18
C ASP A 247 6.51 -22.24 9.99
N GLY A 248 5.64 -22.24 8.97
CA GLY A 248 5.78 -23.10 7.80
C GLY A 248 5.44 -24.58 8.03
N THR A 249 4.85 -24.93 9.18
CA THR A 249 4.47 -26.32 9.50
C THR A 249 3.13 -26.43 10.23
N HIS A 250 2.42 -27.53 9.99
CA HIS A 250 1.22 -27.89 10.74
C HIS A 250 1.09 -29.40 10.95
N ASP A 251 1.07 -29.82 12.21
CA ASP A 251 0.83 -31.21 12.63
C ASP A 251 -0.65 -31.49 12.87
N VAL A 252 -1.12 -32.61 12.33
CA VAL A 252 -2.45 -33.19 12.62
C VAL A 252 -2.29 -34.54 13.30
N SER A 253 -3.17 -34.86 14.25
CA SER A 253 -3.20 -36.15 14.93
C SER A 253 -4.61 -36.53 15.38
N GLY A 254 -4.82 -37.81 15.69
CA GLY A 254 -6.10 -38.30 16.23
C GLY A 254 -7.25 -38.32 15.23
N LEU A 255 -6.97 -38.23 13.93
CA LEU A 255 -8.00 -38.31 12.89
C LEU A 255 -8.51 -39.75 12.78
N ARG A 256 -9.83 -39.91 12.83
CA ARG A 256 -10.49 -41.21 12.59
C ARG A 256 -10.50 -41.48 11.09
N ASN A 257 -10.73 -42.74 10.70
CA ASN A 257 -10.89 -43.11 9.30
C ASN A 257 -11.96 -42.23 8.61
N GLY A 258 -11.58 -41.63 7.48
CA GLY A 258 -12.42 -40.71 6.74
C GLY A 258 -11.62 -39.75 5.88
N ALA A 259 -12.31 -39.09 4.95
CA ALA A 259 -11.70 -38.08 4.09
C ALA A 259 -11.62 -36.72 4.79
N TYR A 260 -10.48 -36.05 4.68
CA TYR A 260 -10.21 -34.74 5.26
C TYR A 260 -9.51 -33.83 4.25
N THR A 261 -9.90 -32.56 4.23
CA THR A 261 -9.20 -31.50 3.51
C THR A 261 -8.39 -30.69 4.50
N PHE A 262 -7.09 -30.56 4.23
CA PHE A 262 -6.23 -29.56 4.86
C PHE A 262 -6.15 -28.34 3.96
N GLU A 263 -6.32 -27.16 4.52
CA GLU A 263 -6.18 -25.88 3.84
C GLU A 263 -5.27 -24.98 4.66
N VAL A 264 -4.37 -24.28 3.99
CA VAL A 264 -3.46 -23.29 4.59
C VAL A 264 -3.44 -22.04 3.74
N ARG A 265 -3.41 -20.88 4.39
CA ARG A 265 -3.27 -19.58 3.76
C ARG A 265 -2.23 -18.75 4.46
N ALA A 266 -1.43 -18.04 3.69
CA ALA A 266 -0.55 -17.00 4.18
C ALA A 266 -1.36 -15.74 4.50
N VAL A 267 -0.91 -15.00 5.50
CA VAL A 267 -1.46 -13.72 5.92
C VAL A 267 -0.30 -12.74 6.03
N GLU A 268 -0.45 -11.63 5.32
CA GLU A 268 0.53 -10.54 5.35
C GLU A 268 0.40 -9.80 6.69
N PRO A 269 1.46 -9.74 7.52
CA PRO A 269 1.35 -9.32 8.93
C PRO A 269 1.03 -7.83 9.12
N PHE A 270 1.32 -6.96 8.14
CA PHE A 270 1.17 -5.51 8.31
C PHE A 270 -0.21 -4.99 7.91
N SER A 271 -0.81 -5.53 6.84
CA SER A 271 -2.14 -5.15 6.32
C SER A 271 -3.23 -6.17 6.62
N GLY A 272 -2.87 -7.36 7.15
CA GLY A 272 -3.80 -8.44 7.42
C GLY A 272 -4.41 -9.06 6.15
N GLN A 273 -3.84 -8.77 4.97
CA GLN A 273 -4.33 -9.34 3.73
C GLN A 273 -3.99 -10.83 3.65
N GLU A 274 -5.03 -11.63 3.51
CA GLU A 274 -4.97 -13.08 3.35
C GLU A 274 -4.85 -13.50 1.88
N ASP A 275 -4.19 -14.64 1.65
CA ASP A 275 -4.26 -15.39 0.39
C ASP A 275 -5.72 -15.79 0.11
N LEU A 276 -6.27 -15.32 -1.02
CA LEU A 276 -7.65 -15.64 -1.45
C LEU A 276 -7.76 -16.99 -2.15
N THR A 277 -6.63 -17.63 -2.43
CA THR A 277 -6.52 -18.96 -3.03
C THR A 277 -5.73 -19.90 -2.11
N PRO A 278 -6.26 -20.25 -0.91
CA PRO A 278 -5.57 -21.12 0.03
C PRO A 278 -5.09 -22.41 -0.64
N ALA A 279 -3.87 -22.83 -0.30
CA ALA A 279 -3.35 -24.11 -0.75
C ALA A 279 -4.09 -25.24 -0.02
N ALA A 280 -4.62 -26.20 -0.79
CA ALA A 280 -5.45 -27.27 -0.27
C ALA A 280 -4.97 -28.67 -0.70
N VAL A 281 -5.18 -29.66 0.16
CA VAL A 281 -4.93 -31.07 -0.15
C VAL A 281 -5.96 -31.99 0.52
N LEU A 282 -6.38 -33.04 -0.19
CA LEU A 282 -7.28 -34.07 0.31
C LEU A 282 -6.49 -35.31 0.76
N GLY A 283 -6.72 -35.74 2.00
CA GLY A 283 -6.28 -37.02 2.56
C GLY A 283 -7.47 -37.93 2.89
N ARG A 284 -7.25 -39.24 2.91
CA ARG A 284 -8.23 -40.29 3.23
C ARG A 284 -7.64 -41.36 4.13
#